data_AF-L5L550-F1
#
_entry.id   AF-L5L550-F1
#
_cell.length_a   1.000
_cell.length_b   1.000
_cell.length_c   1.000
_cell.angle_alpha   90.00
_cell.angle_beta   90.00
_cell.angle_gamma   90.00
#
_symmetry.space_group_name_H-M   'P 1'
#
loop_
_entity.id
_entity.type
_entity.pdbx_description
1 polymer ?
#
loop_
_entity_poly.entity_id
_entity_poly.type
_entity_poly.pdbx_seq_one_letter_code
_entity_poly.pdbx_strand_id
1 'polypeptide(L)'
;MACRSIEIERELDEGRYGVYEDENYEVGSDDEELPFKCFICRQTFQNPVVTKCRHYFCESCALQHFRTTPRCYVCDQQTNGVFNPAKELISKLEKRRAAEDGGTSDLPEDADEGPIPIT
;
A
#
# COMPACT_ATOMS: atom_id res chain seq x y z
N MET A 1 11.79 30.60 46.64
CA MET A 1 11.46 30.24 45.25
C MET A 1 10.53 29.04 45.29
N ALA A 2 9.23 29.30 45.38
CA ALA A 2 8.20 28.26 45.36
C ALA A 2 6.97 28.89 44.68
N CYS A 3 6.84 28.66 43.37
CA CYS A 3 5.61 28.80 42.57
C CYS A 3 5.92 28.46 41.09
N ARG A 4 6.57 27.32 40.85
CA ARG A 4 6.60 26.68 39.51
C ARG A 4 6.06 25.25 39.55
N SER A 5 5.47 24.84 40.68
CA SER A 5 4.97 23.49 40.90
C SER A 5 3.43 23.41 40.88
N ILE A 6 2.73 24.54 40.96
CA ILE A 6 1.27 24.54 41.20
C ILE A 6 0.43 24.36 39.92
N GLU A 7 1.00 24.64 38.75
CA GLU A 7 0.29 24.49 37.48
C GLU A 7 0.06 23.02 37.14
N ILE A 8 1.09 22.19 37.34
CA ILE A 8 1.07 20.76 36.99
C ILE A 8 0.14 19.97 37.93
N GLU A 9 0.07 20.36 39.20
CA GLU A 9 -0.80 19.71 40.21
C GLU A 9 -2.29 19.97 39.94
N ARG A 10 -2.63 21.13 39.36
CA ARG A 10 -4.01 21.50 38.99
C ARG A 10 -4.51 20.70 37.77
N GLU A 11 -3.63 20.43 36.81
CA GLU A 11 -3.96 19.65 35.61
C GLU A 11 -4.24 18.16 35.93
N LEU A 12 -3.69 17.64 37.04
CA LEU A 12 -3.90 16.26 37.49
C LEU A 12 -5.24 16.04 38.24
N ASP A 13 -5.73 17.05 38.98
CA ASP A 13 -7.00 16.98 39.72
C ASP A 13 -8.23 17.20 38.83
N GLU A 14 -8.07 17.96 37.74
CA GLU A 14 -9.16 18.25 36.78
C GLU A 14 -9.46 17.06 35.82
N GLY A 15 -8.78 15.92 35.97
CA GLY A 15 -9.15 14.64 35.33
C GLY A 15 -9.16 14.65 33.80
N ARG A 16 -8.59 15.68 33.16
CA ARG A 16 -8.53 15.86 31.70
C ARG A 16 -7.16 15.44 31.14
N TYR A 17 -6.58 14.36 31.65
CA TYR A 17 -5.42 13.74 31.02
C TYR A 17 -5.74 12.27 30.79
N GLY A 18 -6.56 12.03 29.77
CA GLY A 18 -7.12 10.72 29.53
C GLY A 18 -8.07 10.63 28.35
N VAL A 19 -8.00 11.56 27.39
CA VAL A 19 -8.55 11.25 26.06
C VAL A 19 -7.47 10.43 25.34
N TYR A 20 -7.38 9.16 25.74
CA TYR A 20 -6.86 8.13 24.85
C TYR A 20 -7.94 8.00 23.77
N GLU A 21 -7.89 8.86 22.76
CA GLU A 21 -8.58 8.60 21.51
C GLU A 21 -7.93 7.35 20.92
N ASP A 22 -8.57 6.23 21.23
CA ASP A 22 -8.61 4.96 20.53
C ASP A 22 -7.71 4.97 19.29
N GLU A 23 -6.50 4.44 19.47
CA GLU A 23 -5.59 4.08 18.39
C GLU A 23 -6.22 2.95 17.57
N ASN A 24 -7.32 3.22 16.88
CA ASN A 24 -7.78 2.35 15.80
C ASN A 24 -7.00 2.72 14.54
N TYR A 25 -5.68 2.50 14.59
CA TYR A 25 -4.87 2.44 13.39
C TYR A 25 -5.27 1.14 12.70
N GLU A 26 -6.36 1.19 11.93
CA GLU A 26 -6.77 0.11 11.04
C GLU A 26 -5.66 -0.05 10.00
N VAL A 27 -4.64 -0.85 10.31
CA VAL A 27 -3.73 -1.40 9.32
C VAL A 27 -4.60 -2.33 8.47
N GLY A 28 -5.19 -1.75 7.42
CA GLY A 28 -6.10 -2.43 6.51
C GLY A 28 -5.49 -3.76 6.06
N SER A 29 -6.09 -4.83 6.58
CA SER A 29 -6.10 -6.20 6.10
C SER A 29 -5.02 -6.56 5.07
N ASP A 30 -3.89 -7.07 5.57
CA ASP A 30 -3.12 -8.22 5.06
C ASP A 30 -3.41 -8.65 3.59
N ASP A 31 -3.16 -7.77 2.64
CA ASP A 31 -2.98 -8.13 1.24
C ASP A 31 -1.54 -8.64 1.13
N GLU A 32 -1.35 -9.96 1.22
CA GLU A 32 -0.07 -10.62 0.92
C GLU A 32 0.64 -9.86 -0.19
N GLU A 33 1.79 -9.26 0.14
CA GLU A 33 2.56 -8.25 -0.61
C GLU A 33 3.10 -8.81 -1.94
N LEU A 34 2.20 -9.28 -2.80
CA LEU A 34 2.49 -9.74 -4.13
C LEU A 34 2.87 -8.50 -4.93
N PRO A 35 4.10 -8.39 -5.42
CA PRO A 35 4.60 -7.16 -6.02
C PRO A 35 3.75 -6.83 -7.24
N PHE A 36 3.00 -5.72 -7.24
CA PHE A 36 2.13 -5.32 -8.37
C PHE A 36 2.89 -4.83 -9.61
N LYS A 37 4.22 -4.83 -9.52
CA LYS A 37 5.13 -4.25 -10.50
C LYS A 37 6.17 -5.27 -10.91
N CYS A 38 6.52 -5.23 -12.19
CA CYS A 38 7.61 -6.03 -12.73
C CYS A 38 8.97 -5.56 -12.22
N PHE A 39 9.81 -6.48 -11.76
CA PHE A 39 11.16 -6.14 -11.26
C PHE A 39 12.11 -5.59 -12.33
N ILE A 40 11.82 -5.89 -13.61
CA ILE A 40 12.66 -5.47 -14.74
C ILE A 40 12.28 -4.06 -15.21
N CYS A 41 11.00 -3.82 -15.52
CA CYS A 41 10.54 -2.53 -16.05
C CYS A 41 9.94 -1.59 -14.99
N ARG A 42 9.71 -2.06 -13.76
CA ARG A 42 9.09 -1.32 -12.63
C ARG A 42 7.69 -0.76 -12.93
N GLN A 43 7.05 -1.23 -13.99
CA GLN A 43 5.67 -0.89 -14.38
C GLN A 43 4.71 -1.98 -13.92
N THR A 44 3.40 -1.71 -14.01
CA THR A 44 2.35 -2.71 -13.82
C THR A 44 2.55 -3.89 -14.75
N PHE A 45 2.24 -5.09 -14.28
CA PHE A 45 2.40 -6.28 -15.13
C PHE A 45 1.51 -6.24 -16.37
N GLN A 46 2.13 -6.49 -17.52
CA GLN A 46 1.46 -6.77 -18.78
C GLN A 46 1.74 -8.23 -19.12
N ASN A 47 0.70 -9.07 -19.09
CA ASN A 47 0.79 -10.53 -19.19
C ASN A 47 1.81 -11.11 -18.19
N PRO A 48 1.49 -11.16 -16.88
CA PRO A 48 2.43 -11.65 -15.89
C PRO A 48 2.75 -13.13 -16.12
N VAL A 49 4.04 -13.46 -16.11
CA VAL A 49 4.56 -14.82 -16.16
C VAL A 49 5.30 -15.14 -14.87
N VAL A 50 5.22 -16.39 -14.44
CA VAL A 50 5.91 -16.94 -13.27
C VAL A 50 6.99 -17.92 -13.72
N THR A 51 8.19 -17.76 -13.17
CA THR A 51 9.31 -18.68 -13.38
C THR A 51 9.27 -19.84 -12.38
N LYS A 52 10.12 -20.86 -12.59
CA LYS A 52 10.27 -21.97 -11.62
C LYS A 52 10.64 -21.51 -10.21
N CYS A 53 11.36 -20.40 -10.08
CA CYS A 53 11.74 -19.81 -8.80
C CYS A 53 10.66 -18.90 -8.18
N ARG A 54 9.43 -18.92 -8.72
CA ARG A 54 8.29 -18.08 -8.28
C ARG A 54 8.56 -16.57 -8.34
N HIS A 55 9.35 -16.13 -9.31
CA HIS A 55 9.50 -14.70 -9.61
C HIS A 55 8.59 -14.31 -10.77
N TYR A 56 8.04 -13.11 -10.67
CA TYR A 56 7.01 -12.59 -11.57
C TYR A 56 7.56 -11.47 -12.46
N PHE A 57 7.25 -11.54 -13.75
CA PHE A 57 7.73 -10.59 -14.76
C PHE A 57 6.65 -10.36 -15.82
N CYS A 58 6.77 -9.29 -16.61
CA CYS A 58 6.01 -9.18 -17.85
C CYS A 58 6.53 -10.19 -18.89
N GLU A 59 5.66 -10.70 -19.75
CA GLU A 59 6.01 -11.59 -20.86
C GLU A 59 7.17 -11.04 -21.71
N SER A 60 7.07 -9.78 -22.14
CA SER A 60 8.10 -9.10 -22.94
C SER A 60 9.44 -8.97 -22.20
N CYS A 61 9.39 -8.61 -20.92
CA CYS A 61 10.57 -8.45 -20.08
C CYS A 61 11.29 -9.78 -19.84
N ALA A 62 10.54 -10.85 -19.57
CA ALA A 62 11.08 -12.19 -19.39
C ALA A 62 11.78 -12.69 -20.65
N LEU A 63 11.16 -12.52 -21.82
CA LEU A 63 11.73 -12.91 -23.11
C LEU A 63 12.98 -12.10 -23.46
N GLN A 64 12.96 -10.79 -23.24
CA GLN A 64 14.10 -9.91 -23.53
C GLN A 64 15.28 -10.22 -22.60
N HIS A 65 15.02 -10.49 -21.32
CA HIS A 65 16.06 -10.90 -20.39
C HIS A 65 16.63 -12.28 -20.74
N PHE A 66 15.78 -13.25 -21.08
CA PHE A 66 16.21 -14.60 -21.46
C PHE A 66 17.16 -14.61 -22.67
N ARG A 67 16.99 -13.67 -23.61
CA ARG A 67 17.93 -13.48 -24.74
C ARG A 67 19.33 -13.03 -24.28
N THR A 68 19.43 -12.29 -23.18
CA THR A 68 20.70 -11.83 -22.62
C THR A 68 21.32 -12.83 -21.65
N THR A 69 20.51 -13.41 -20.76
CA THR A 69 20.95 -14.43 -19.79
C THR A 69 19.80 -15.40 -19.53
N PRO A 70 20.06 -16.72 -19.51
CA PRO A 70 19.06 -17.74 -19.21
C PRO A 70 18.75 -17.88 -17.71
N ARG A 71 19.14 -16.90 -16.90
CA ARG A 71 18.98 -16.87 -15.45
C ARG A 71 17.83 -15.96 -15.03
N CYS A 72 17.33 -16.17 -13.82
CA CYS A 72 16.30 -15.32 -13.24
C CYS A 72 16.91 -13.99 -12.80
N TYR A 73 16.25 -12.88 -13.11
CA TYR A 73 16.73 -11.54 -12.74
C TYR A 73 16.82 -11.28 -11.23
N VAL A 74 16.06 -12.01 -10.40
CA VAL A 74 15.97 -11.76 -8.95
C VAL A 74 16.91 -12.66 -8.15
N CYS A 75 16.99 -13.95 -8.51
CA CYS A 75 17.74 -14.95 -7.73
C CYS A 75 18.81 -15.70 -8.53
N ASP A 76 19.07 -15.30 -9.78
CA ASP A 76 20.05 -15.90 -10.68
C ASP A 76 19.88 -17.41 -10.97
N GLN A 77 18.78 -18.02 -10.55
CA GLN A 77 18.49 -19.42 -10.86
C GLN A 77 18.22 -19.64 -12.35
N GLN A 78 18.67 -20.77 -12.87
CA GLN A 78 18.46 -21.18 -14.26
C GLN A 78 16.96 -21.35 -14.54
N THR A 79 16.38 -20.52 -15.41
CA THR A 79 14.95 -20.59 -15.74
C THR A 79 14.63 -21.72 -16.72
N ASN A 80 15.64 -22.24 -17.42
CA ASN A 80 15.52 -23.29 -18.45
C ASN A 80 14.51 -22.94 -19.55
N GLY A 81 14.23 -21.65 -19.78
CA GLY A 81 13.22 -21.19 -20.75
C GLY A 81 11.77 -21.51 -20.36
N VAL A 82 11.52 -21.91 -19.11
CA VAL A 82 10.18 -22.23 -18.62
C VAL A 82 9.55 -20.98 -18.00
N PHE A 83 8.60 -20.39 -18.72
CA PHE A 83 7.79 -19.26 -18.27
C PHE A 83 6.32 -19.67 -18.33
N ASN A 84 5.68 -19.81 -17.18
CA ASN A 84 4.27 -20.18 -17.10
C ASN A 84 3.42 -18.91 -16.91
N PRO A 85 2.26 -18.76 -17.57
CA PRO A 85 1.37 -17.63 -17.33
C PRO A 85 0.87 -17.64 -15.88
N ALA A 86 0.98 -16.51 -15.18
CA ALA A 86 0.68 -16.39 -13.76
C ALA A 86 -0.82 -16.08 -13.53
N LYS A 87 -1.68 -17.06 -13.80
CA LYS A 87 -3.15 -16.93 -13.63
C LYS A 87 -3.55 -16.52 -12.20
N GLU A 88 -2.84 -17.04 -11.21
CA GLU A 88 -3.06 -16.71 -9.79
C GLU A 88 -2.85 -15.21 -9.50
N LEU A 89 -1.83 -14.60 -10.13
CA LEU A 89 -1.57 -13.16 -9.99
C LEU A 89 -2.64 -12.32 -10.66
N ILE A 90 -3.08 -12.74 -11.85
CA ILE A 90 -4.11 -12.03 -12.63
C ILE A 90 -5.42 -11.98 -11.84
N SER A 91 -5.86 -13.13 -11.31
CA SER A 91 -7.06 -13.23 -10.48
C SER A 91 -7.01 -12.32 -9.26
N LYS A 92 -5.84 -12.15 -8.64
CA LYS A 92 -5.67 -11.28 -7.46
C LYS A 92 -5.62 -9.81 -7.86
N LEU A 93 -5.01 -9.48 -9.00
CA LEU A 93 -4.99 -8.12 -9.57
C LEU A 93 -6.41 -7.63 -9.94
N GLU A 94 -7.23 -8.51 -10.53
CA GLU A 94 -8.61 -8.19 -10.91
C GLU A 94 -9.51 -7.94 -9.70
N LYS A 95 -9.37 -8.74 -8.63
CA LYS A 95 -10.17 -8.57 -7.39
C LYS A 95 -9.97 -7.20 -6.75
N ARG A 96 -8.76 -6.64 -6.78
CA ARG A 96 -8.51 -5.31 -6.19
C ARG A 96 -9.01 -4.17 -7.06
N ARG A 97 -8.89 -4.27 -8.38
CA ARG A 97 -9.50 -3.29 -9.30
C ARG A 97 -11.01 -3.18 -9.10
N ALA A 98 -11.68 -4.27 -8.72
CA ALA A 98 -13.11 -4.26 -8.42
C ALA A 98 -13.46 -3.62 -7.07
N ALA A 99 -12.51 -3.51 -6.13
CA ALA A 99 -12.73 -2.91 -4.81
C ALA A 99 -12.46 -1.39 -4.79
N GLU A 100 -11.56 -0.89 -5.65
CA GLU A 100 -11.18 0.53 -5.69
C GLU A 100 -12.20 1.44 -6.42
N ASP A 101 -13.21 0.88 -7.11
CA ASP A 101 -14.27 1.64 -7.82
C ASP A 101 -15.48 1.98 -6.93
N GLY A 102 -15.46 1.59 -5.65
CA GLY A 102 -16.59 1.75 -4.71
C GLY A 102 -16.49 2.91 -3.71
N GLY A 103 -15.42 3.70 -3.73
CA GLY A 103 -15.20 4.80 -2.79
C GLY A 103 -15.68 6.15 -3.32
N THR A 104 -17.00 6.38 -3.36
CA THR A 104 -17.52 7.75 -3.52
C THR A 104 -17.16 8.51 -2.24
N SER A 105 -16.25 9.47 -2.36
CA SER A 105 -16.07 10.50 -1.34
C SER A 105 -17.28 11.43 -1.42
N ASP A 106 -18.41 11.02 -0.85
CA ASP A 106 -19.47 11.94 -0.44
C ASP A 106 -18.95 12.68 0.80
N LEU A 107 -18.17 13.74 0.54
CA LEU A 107 -17.92 14.80 1.51
C LEU A 107 -19.27 15.48 1.78
N PRO A 108 -19.78 15.53 3.02
CA PRO A 108 -20.92 16.37 3.34
C PRO A 108 -20.53 17.84 3.11
N GLU A 109 -21.17 18.47 2.13
CA GLU A 109 -21.20 19.92 1.98
C GLU A 109 -22.01 20.53 3.14
N ASP A 110 -21.39 20.72 4.29
CA ASP A 110 -21.98 21.49 5.39
C ASP A 110 -20.98 22.53 5.89
N ALA A 111 -20.97 23.70 5.24
CA ALA A 111 -20.40 24.94 5.78
C ALA A 111 -20.93 26.18 5.01
N ASP A 112 -22.19 26.54 5.22
CA ASP A 112 -22.58 27.96 5.17
C ASP A 112 -22.52 28.53 6.59
N GLU A 113 -21.37 29.11 6.97
CA GLU A 113 -21.33 30.05 8.07
C GLU A 113 -20.54 31.29 7.63
N GLY A 114 -21.26 32.40 7.55
CA GLY A 114 -20.84 33.64 6.91
C GLY A 114 -19.68 34.35 7.62
N PRO A 115 -19.02 35.30 6.94
CA PRO A 115 -17.93 36.05 7.52
C PRO A 115 -18.44 37.08 8.53
N ILE A 116 -17.97 37.01 9.77
CA ILE A 116 -17.95 38.17 10.69
C ILE A 116 -16.65 38.95 10.49
N PRO A 117 -16.66 40.17 9.90
CA PRO A 117 -15.51 41.04 9.93
C PRO A 117 -15.41 41.77 11.28
N ILE A 118 -14.28 41.60 11.98
CA ILE A 118 -13.86 42.47 13.08
C ILE A 118 -12.86 43.49 12.54
N THR A 119 -13.24 44.77 12.53
CA THR A 119 -12.34 45.92 12.72
C THR A 119 -13.06 47.00 13.50
#